data_AF-A0A6L9M778-F1
#
_entry.id   AF-A0A6L9M778-F1
#
_cell.length_a   1.000
_cell.length_b   1.000
_cell.length_c   1.000
_cell.angle_alpha   90.00
_cell.angle_beta   90.00
_cell.angle_gamma   90.00
#
_symmetry.space_group_name_H-M   'P 1'
#
loop_
_entity.id
_entity.type
_entity.pdbx_description
1 polymer ?
#
loop_
_entity_poly.entity_id
_entity_poly.type
_entity_poly.pdbx_seq_one_letter_code
_entity_poly.pdbx_strand_id
1 'polypeptide(L)'
;MAFFDRFVQPYRIGEKNFERGRTAEFRRDETKAAAYFATAATAFDDHLRKKTAAHKDVRPSHLVMAGICYARTGRFEDALHTLETCLEAKDIPDAFLHAGYAAAKLGKTKTAIAHWTHYPDWAGQRIISTALKTILRTIQSADEPDLQFACEAVANAIRAQDAYNRVDRNFRDRGQRDREHRQGY
;
A
#
# COMPACT_ATOMS: atom_id res chain seq x y z
N MET A 1 19.14 -28.80 -2.62
CA MET A 1 17.74 -28.36 -2.87
C MET A 1 17.71 -27.13 -3.79
N ALA A 2 17.93 -27.24 -5.11
CA ALA A 2 18.05 -26.02 -5.94
C ALA A 2 17.75 -26.20 -7.45
N PHE A 3 16.82 -27.07 -7.86
CA PHE A 3 16.40 -27.14 -9.27
C PHE A 3 15.10 -26.36 -9.56
N PHE A 4 14.23 -26.20 -8.56
CA PHE A 4 12.91 -25.56 -8.74
C PHE A 4 12.90 -24.03 -8.53
N ASP A 5 13.92 -23.45 -7.91
CA ASP A 5 13.96 -22.01 -7.59
C ASP A 5 14.16 -21.13 -8.84
N ARG A 6 14.64 -21.71 -9.94
CA ARG A 6 14.91 -21.01 -11.21
C ARG A 6 13.65 -20.66 -12.00
N PHE A 7 12.49 -21.19 -11.63
CA PHE A 7 11.23 -21.04 -12.37
C PHE A 7 10.21 -20.11 -11.72
N VAL A 8 10.46 -19.66 -10.48
CA VAL A 8 9.52 -18.75 -9.82
C VAL A 8 9.75 -17.34 -10.35
N GLN A 9 8.73 -16.79 -11.00
CA GLN A 9 8.75 -15.42 -11.49
C GLN A 9 8.92 -14.44 -10.31
N PRO A 10 9.85 -13.47 -10.36
CA PRO A 10 10.13 -12.58 -9.23
C PRO A 10 8.89 -11.87 -8.68
N TYR A 11 7.96 -11.44 -9.56
CA TYR A 11 6.73 -10.80 -9.12
C TYR A 11 5.88 -11.69 -8.20
N ARG A 12 5.85 -13.01 -8.39
CA ARG A 12 5.10 -13.93 -7.52
C ARG A 12 5.71 -14.03 -6.13
N ILE A 13 7.04 -13.94 -6.03
CA ILE A 13 7.75 -13.86 -4.76
C ILE A 13 7.41 -12.53 -4.07
N GLY A 14 7.40 -11.43 -4.85
CA GLY A 14 6.98 -10.11 -4.40
C GLY A 14 5.57 -10.10 -3.82
N GLU A 15 4.57 -10.52 -4.62
CA GLU A 15 3.16 -10.60 -4.23
C GLU A 15 2.95 -11.44 -2.96
N LYS A 16 3.51 -12.66 -2.93
CA LYS A 16 3.33 -13.56 -1.79
C LYS A 16 3.93 -13.01 -0.50
N ASN A 17 5.10 -12.39 -0.58
CA ASN A 17 5.72 -11.78 0.60
C ASN A 17 5.03 -10.47 0.98
N PHE A 18 4.53 -9.68 0.02
CA PHE A 18 3.68 -8.52 0.31
C PHE A 18 2.44 -8.93 1.12
N GLU A 19 1.69 -9.95 0.69
CA GLU A 19 0.52 -10.45 1.42
C GLU A 19 0.87 -10.96 2.83
N ARG A 20 1.99 -11.67 2.96
CA ARG A 20 2.50 -12.13 4.28
C ARG A 20 2.89 -10.95 5.17
N GLY A 21 3.52 -9.92 4.60
CA GLY A 21 3.86 -8.67 5.28
C GLY A 21 2.62 -7.98 5.83
N ARG A 22 1.60 -7.78 4.99
CA ARG A 22 0.31 -7.18 5.41
C ARG A 22 -0.40 -8.01 6.48
N THR A 23 -0.33 -9.35 6.38
CA THR A 23 -0.87 -10.25 7.40
C THR A 23 -0.12 -10.12 8.73
N ALA A 24 1.21 -9.98 8.69
CA ALA A 24 2.04 -9.80 9.88
C ALA A 24 1.81 -8.43 10.53
N GLU A 25 1.72 -7.34 9.75
CA GLU A 25 1.33 -6.00 10.25
C GLU A 25 0.00 -6.07 11.01
N PHE A 26 -0.98 -6.77 10.42
CA PHE A 26 -2.27 -6.91 11.07
C PHE A 26 -2.18 -7.64 12.43
N ARG A 27 -1.32 -8.65 12.52
CA ARG A 27 -1.03 -9.38 13.76
C ARG A 27 -0.12 -8.60 14.72
N ARG A 28 0.30 -7.38 14.35
CA ARG A 28 1.28 -6.54 15.07
C ARG A 28 2.63 -7.24 15.26
N ASP A 29 2.97 -8.14 14.34
CA ASP A 29 4.27 -8.80 14.27
C ASP A 29 5.18 -7.99 13.36
N GLU A 30 5.65 -6.85 13.88
CA GLU A 30 6.43 -5.84 13.14
C GLU A 30 7.73 -6.45 12.59
N THR A 31 8.37 -7.35 13.34
CA THR A 31 9.60 -8.03 12.93
C THR A 31 9.38 -8.88 11.68
N LYS A 32 8.33 -9.72 11.67
CA LYS A 32 8.02 -10.52 10.47
C LYS A 32 7.52 -9.65 9.33
N ALA A 33 6.73 -8.62 9.63
CA ALA A 33 6.25 -7.69 8.62
C ALA A 33 7.44 -7.04 7.87
N ALA A 34 8.41 -6.50 8.61
CA ALA A 34 9.61 -5.90 8.04
C ALA A 34 10.40 -6.91 7.19
N ALA A 35 10.61 -8.13 7.68
CA ALA A 35 11.33 -9.17 6.93
C ALA A 35 10.62 -9.56 5.61
N TYR A 36 9.29 -9.68 5.65
CA TYR A 36 8.51 -9.98 4.46
C TYR A 36 8.51 -8.82 3.46
N PHE A 37 8.35 -7.57 3.91
CA PHE A 37 8.42 -6.42 3.01
C PHE A 37 9.80 -6.22 2.40
N ALA A 38 10.88 -6.48 3.16
CA ALA A 38 12.24 -6.46 2.62
C ALA A 38 12.43 -7.51 1.53
N THR A 39 11.97 -8.75 1.77
CA THR A 39 12.02 -9.81 0.75
C THR A 39 11.20 -9.45 -0.49
N ALA A 40 10.01 -8.86 -0.28
CA ALA A 40 9.16 -8.42 -1.38
C ALA A 40 9.78 -7.27 -2.18
N ALA A 41 10.39 -6.28 -1.53
CA ALA A 41 11.07 -5.16 -2.16
C ALA A 41 12.17 -5.64 -3.11
N THR A 42 13.05 -6.54 -2.65
CA THR A 42 14.11 -7.12 -3.49
C THR A 42 13.53 -7.89 -4.69
N ALA A 43 12.45 -8.66 -4.48
CA ALA A 43 11.81 -9.39 -5.56
C ALA A 43 11.15 -8.45 -6.60
N PHE A 44 10.61 -7.32 -6.15
CA PHE A 44 10.09 -6.29 -7.04
C PHE A 44 11.20 -5.54 -7.77
N ASP A 45 12.34 -5.23 -7.15
CA ASP A 45 13.50 -4.65 -7.85
C ASP A 45 13.89 -5.54 -9.05
N ASP A 46 14.01 -6.85 -8.82
CA ASP A 46 14.31 -7.82 -9.86
C ASP A 46 13.22 -7.89 -10.94
N HIS A 47 11.95 -7.79 -10.54
CA HIS A 47 10.83 -7.79 -11.47
C HIS A 47 10.84 -6.54 -12.37
N LEU A 48 10.96 -5.36 -11.78
CA LEU A 48 10.94 -4.07 -12.46
C LEU A 48 12.15 -3.96 -13.39
N ARG A 49 13.36 -4.30 -12.91
CA ARG A 49 14.57 -4.33 -13.74
C ARG A 49 14.42 -5.21 -14.98
N LYS A 50 13.87 -6.42 -14.84
CA LYS A 50 13.63 -7.33 -15.97
C LYS A 50 12.61 -6.77 -16.97
N LYS A 51 11.60 -6.04 -16.48
CA LYS A 51 10.57 -5.41 -17.32
C LYS A 51 11.12 -4.22 -18.09
N THR A 52 11.85 -3.33 -17.41
CA THR A 52 12.53 -2.20 -18.02
C THR A 52 13.54 -2.66 -19.08
N ALA A 53 14.38 -3.65 -18.78
CA ALA A 53 15.34 -4.20 -19.73
C ALA A 53 14.67 -4.87 -20.95
N ALA A 54 13.45 -5.37 -20.78
CA ALA A 54 12.67 -5.96 -21.87
C ALA A 54 11.79 -4.93 -22.61
N HIS A 55 11.85 -3.64 -22.25
CA HIS A 55 10.95 -2.59 -22.74
C HIS A 55 9.47 -2.98 -22.65
N LYS A 56 9.08 -3.62 -21.54
CA LYS A 56 7.71 -4.06 -21.29
C LYS A 56 7.10 -3.30 -20.13
N ASP A 57 5.83 -2.95 -20.28
CA ASP A 57 5.07 -2.33 -19.22
C ASP A 57 4.96 -3.23 -17.98
N VAL A 58 4.98 -2.55 -16.84
CA VAL A 58 4.74 -3.13 -15.53
C VAL A 58 3.26 -2.97 -15.20
N ARG A 59 2.65 -4.01 -14.62
CA ARG A 59 1.26 -3.91 -14.17
C ARG A 59 1.17 -2.86 -13.04
N PRO A 60 0.19 -1.94 -13.08
CA PRO A 60 0.02 -0.95 -12.02
C PRO A 60 -0.07 -1.57 -10.62
N SER A 61 -0.71 -2.73 -10.46
CA SER A 61 -0.75 -3.44 -9.18
C SER A 61 0.63 -3.81 -8.63
N HIS A 62 1.57 -4.21 -9.49
CA HIS A 62 2.94 -4.52 -9.06
C HIS A 62 3.69 -3.26 -8.66
N LEU A 63 3.47 -2.13 -9.35
CA LEU A 63 4.06 -0.84 -8.99
C LEU A 63 3.56 -0.37 -7.62
N VAL A 64 2.26 -0.49 -7.35
CA VAL A 64 1.70 -0.17 -6.03
C VAL A 64 2.29 -1.05 -4.94
N MET A 65 2.31 -2.38 -5.13
CA MET A 65 2.89 -3.29 -4.13
C MET A 65 4.38 -3.00 -3.89
N ALA A 66 5.15 -2.78 -4.95
CA ALA A 66 6.56 -2.40 -4.85
C ALA A 66 6.73 -1.10 -4.06
N GLY A 67 5.97 -0.05 -4.41
CA GLY A 67 6.01 1.24 -3.73
C GLY A 67 5.66 1.14 -2.24
N ILE A 68 4.67 0.33 -1.87
CA ILE A 68 4.33 0.08 -0.46
C ILE A 68 5.49 -0.65 0.24
N CYS A 69 6.06 -1.69 -0.37
CA CYS A 69 7.21 -2.40 0.17
C CYS A 69 8.39 -1.45 0.41
N TYR A 70 8.72 -0.61 -0.57
CA TYR A 70 9.78 0.38 -0.46
C TYR A 70 9.54 1.35 0.69
N ALA A 71 8.32 1.90 0.80
CA ALA A 71 7.95 2.79 1.91
C ALA A 71 8.06 2.09 3.27
N ARG A 72 7.67 0.83 3.39
CA ARG A 72 7.79 0.04 4.63
C ARG A 72 9.22 -0.31 4.99
N THR A 73 10.13 -0.36 4.00
CA THR A 73 11.56 -0.59 4.21
C THR A 73 12.38 0.70 4.31
N GLY A 74 11.73 1.87 4.30
CA GLY A 74 12.40 3.18 4.40
C GLY A 74 13.04 3.69 3.11
N ARG A 75 12.80 3.04 1.97
CA ARG A 75 13.26 3.46 0.64
C ARG A 75 12.26 4.47 0.05
N PHE A 76 12.17 5.65 0.64
CA PHE A 76 11.08 6.59 0.34
C PHE A 76 11.20 7.23 -1.05
N GLU A 77 12.39 7.47 -1.56
CA GLU A 77 12.61 7.97 -2.92
C GLU A 77 12.13 6.95 -3.97
N ASP A 78 12.53 5.69 -3.81
CA ASP A 78 12.09 4.60 -4.69
C ASP A 78 10.58 4.40 -4.61
N ALA A 79 10.01 4.49 -3.39
CA ALA A 79 8.58 4.41 -3.18
C ALA A 79 7.84 5.51 -3.93
N LEU A 80 8.25 6.77 -3.73
CA LEU A 80 7.61 7.91 -4.37
C LEU A 80 7.68 7.80 -5.90
N HIS A 81 8.87 7.54 -6.45
CA HIS A 81 9.06 7.40 -7.89
C HIS A 81 8.21 6.26 -8.50
N THR A 82 8.21 5.10 -7.84
CA THR A 82 7.46 3.93 -8.32
C THR A 82 5.95 4.16 -8.28
N LEU A 83 5.46 4.84 -7.24
CA LEU A 83 4.04 5.15 -7.09
C LEU A 83 3.59 6.27 -8.04
N GLU A 84 4.42 7.27 -8.30
CA GLU A 84 4.15 8.28 -9.32
C GLU A 84 4.10 7.67 -10.72
N THR A 85 5.03 6.78 -11.06
CA THR A 85 4.98 5.98 -12.30
C THR A 85 3.68 5.16 -12.38
N CYS A 86 3.17 4.65 -11.26
CA CYS A 86 1.88 3.97 -11.25
C CYS A 86 0.73 4.91 -11.58
N LEU A 87 0.73 6.11 -11.01
CA LEU A 87 -0.32 7.12 -11.19
C LEU A 87 -0.34 7.68 -12.62
N GLU A 88 0.81 7.77 -13.29
CA GLU A 88 0.87 8.09 -14.72
C GLU A 88 0.13 7.06 -15.59
N ALA A 89 0.14 5.79 -15.19
CA ALA A 89 -0.51 4.71 -15.92
C ALA A 89 -1.97 4.50 -15.53
N LYS A 90 -2.30 4.65 -14.24
CA LYS A 90 -3.64 4.40 -13.70
C LYS A 90 -3.84 5.05 -12.32
N ASP A 91 -4.98 5.71 -12.16
CA ASP A 91 -5.46 6.16 -10.85
C ASP A 91 -5.80 4.96 -9.94
N ILE A 92 -4.94 4.74 -8.93
CA ILE A 92 -5.14 3.74 -7.90
C ILE A 92 -5.12 4.45 -6.54
N PRO A 93 -6.16 4.31 -5.70
CA PRO A 93 -6.23 5.06 -4.42
C PRO A 93 -5.03 4.81 -3.51
N ASP A 94 -4.59 3.54 -3.43
CA ASP A 94 -3.42 3.16 -2.64
C ASP A 94 -2.14 3.85 -3.14
N ALA A 95 -2.03 4.13 -4.45
CA ALA A 95 -0.87 4.83 -5.00
C ALA A 95 -0.80 6.29 -4.51
N PHE A 96 -1.90 7.04 -4.58
CA PHE A 96 -1.98 8.39 -4.02
C PHE A 96 -1.66 8.43 -2.52
N LEU A 97 -2.25 7.50 -1.77
CA LEU A 97 -2.08 7.43 -0.31
C LEU A 97 -0.61 7.22 0.08
N HIS A 98 0.03 6.23 -0.54
CA HIS A 98 1.40 5.86 -0.25
C HIS A 98 2.44 6.81 -0.88
N ALA A 99 2.14 7.44 -2.03
CA ALA A 99 2.99 8.46 -2.62
C ALA A 99 3.04 9.70 -1.72
N GLY A 100 1.88 10.14 -1.21
CA GLY A 100 1.83 11.24 -0.24
C GLY A 100 2.56 10.92 1.06
N TYR A 101 2.45 9.68 1.56
CA TYR A 101 3.21 9.20 2.73
C TYR A 101 4.72 9.24 2.48
N ALA A 102 5.18 8.71 1.34
CA ALA A 102 6.60 8.70 0.98
C ALA A 102 7.14 10.14 0.81
N ALA A 103 6.39 11.02 0.13
CA ALA A 103 6.73 12.42 -0.01
C ALA A 103 6.84 13.13 1.35
N ALA A 104 5.91 12.88 2.27
CA ALA A 104 5.96 13.46 3.62
C ALA A 104 7.20 12.96 4.40
N LYS A 105 7.56 11.67 4.30
CA LYS A 105 8.78 11.13 4.91
C LYS A 105 10.07 11.72 4.33
N LEU A 106 10.03 12.20 3.09
CA LEU A 106 11.12 12.93 2.45
C LEU A 106 11.12 14.45 2.74
N GLY A 107 10.20 14.95 3.58
CA GLY A 107 10.05 16.38 3.83
C GLY A 107 9.45 17.17 2.66
N LYS A 108 8.93 16.50 1.62
CA LYS A 108 8.34 17.13 0.43
C LYS A 108 6.88 17.52 0.68
N THR A 109 6.65 18.52 1.52
CA THR A 109 5.31 18.97 1.96
C THR A 109 4.35 19.21 0.81
N LYS A 110 4.74 19.97 -0.21
CA LYS A 110 3.87 20.31 -1.36
C LYS A 110 3.45 19.06 -2.13
N THR A 111 4.37 18.14 -2.35
CA THR A 111 4.11 16.87 -3.05
C THR A 111 3.19 15.97 -2.24
N ALA A 112 3.38 15.90 -0.91
CA ALA A 112 2.49 15.15 -0.03
C ALA A 112 1.05 15.67 -0.06
N ILE A 113 0.88 17.00 0.05
CA ILE A 113 -0.42 17.65 -0.07
C ILE A 113 -1.06 17.35 -1.43
N ALA A 114 -0.30 17.45 -2.52
CA ALA A 114 -0.81 17.20 -3.86
C ALA A 114 -1.38 15.78 -3.98
N HIS A 115 -0.61 14.75 -3.57
CA HIS A 115 -1.05 13.36 -3.64
C HIS A 115 -2.26 13.08 -2.74
N TRP A 116 -2.26 13.56 -1.50
CA TRP A 116 -3.40 13.36 -0.59
C TRP A 116 -4.66 14.13 -0.99
N THR A 117 -4.50 15.27 -1.66
CA THR A 117 -5.63 16.05 -2.21
C THR A 117 -6.28 15.34 -3.39
N HIS A 118 -5.49 14.68 -4.24
CA HIS A 118 -5.99 13.91 -5.39
C HIS A 118 -6.47 12.50 -5.02
N TYR A 119 -6.44 12.13 -3.73
CA TYR A 119 -6.98 10.87 -3.29
C TYR A 119 -8.47 10.76 -3.68
N PRO A 120 -8.87 9.73 -4.45
CA PRO A 120 -10.17 9.73 -5.11
C PRO A 120 -11.33 9.43 -4.16
N ASP A 121 -12.41 10.21 -4.26
CA ASP A 121 -13.63 10.00 -3.47
C ASP A 121 -14.31 8.64 -3.75
N TRP A 122 -14.15 8.11 -4.97
CA TRP A 122 -14.72 6.81 -5.36
C TRP A 122 -14.01 5.61 -4.72
N ALA A 123 -12.89 5.80 -4.00
CA ALA A 123 -12.17 4.72 -3.33
C ALA A 123 -13.03 3.97 -2.30
N GLY A 124 -14.09 4.59 -1.77
CA GLY A 124 -14.96 4.00 -0.76
C GLY A 124 -14.30 3.76 0.60
N GLN A 125 -13.04 4.19 0.78
CA GLN A 125 -12.27 4.04 2.02
C GLN A 125 -12.55 5.24 2.94
N ARG A 126 -13.72 5.24 3.58
CA ARG A 126 -14.21 6.37 4.40
C ARG A 126 -13.26 6.75 5.53
N ILE A 127 -12.60 5.78 6.19
CA ILE A 127 -11.71 6.05 7.32
C ILE A 127 -10.49 6.83 6.82
N ILE A 128 -9.89 6.38 5.71
CA ILE A 128 -8.75 7.05 5.07
C ILE A 128 -9.16 8.42 4.55
N SER A 129 -10.27 8.53 3.83
CA SER A 129 -10.76 9.80 3.28
C SER A 129 -10.99 10.86 4.38
N THR A 130 -11.52 10.43 5.53
CA THR A 130 -11.72 11.32 6.68
C THR A 130 -10.39 11.75 7.29
N ALA A 131 -9.46 10.82 7.47
CA ALA A 131 -8.13 11.12 8.00
C ALA A 131 -7.36 12.09 7.10
N LEU A 132 -7.36 11.88 5.78
CA LEU A 132 -6.71 12.77 4.82
C LEU A 132 -7.29 14.18 4.87
N LYS A 133 -8.61 14.34 4.96
CA LYS A 133 -9.24 15.66 5.10
C LYS A 133 -8.77 16.40 6.35
N THR A 134 -8.64 15.69 7.47
CA THR A 134 -8.10 16.28 8.72
C THR A 134 -6.64 16.66 8.57
N ILE A 135 -5.81 15.76 8.04
CA ILE A 135 -4.37 15.98 7.83
C ILE A 135 -4.14 17.19 6.91
N LEU A 136 -4.85 17.27 5.79
CA LEU A 136 -4.73 18.37 4.83
C LEU A 136 -5.06 19.72 5.46
N ARG A 137 -6.15 19.79 6.25
CA ARG A 137 -6.48 21.02 6.98
C ARG A 137 -5.37 21.43 7.94
N THR A 138 -4.86 20.49 8.74
CA THR A 138 -3.80 20.77 9.72
C THR A 138 -2.52 21.25 9.05
N ILE A 139 -2.08 20.59 7.97
CA ILE A 139 -0.85 20.95 7.25
C ILE A 139 -1.00 22.29 6.54
N GLN A 140 -2.15 22.57 5.94
CA GLN A 140 -2.38 23.80 5.17
C GLN A 140 -2.55 25.04 6.06
N SER A 141 -2.97 24.86 7.33
CA SER A 141 -3.11 25.96 8.29
C SER A 141 -1.86 26.23 9.13
N ALA A 142 -0.86 25.36 9.06
CA ALA A 142 0.34 25.47 9.89
C ALA A 142 1.46 26.20 9.14
N ASP A 143 2.14 27.13 9.83
CA ASP A 143 3.36 27.77 9.32
C ASP A 143 4.49 26.73 9.19
N GLU A 144 4.60 25.82 10.15
CA GLU A 144 5.52 24.68 10.15
C GLU A 144 4.73 23.37 10.35
N PRO A 145 4.38 22.67 9.26
CA PRO A 145 3.56 21.46 9.35
C PRO A 145 4.35 20.26 9.90
N ASP A 146 3.79 19.59 10.90
CA ASP A 146 4.31 18.33 11.43
C ASP A 146 3.99 17.15 10.50
N LEU A 147 4.91 16.88 9.58
CA LEU A 147 4.80 15.77 8.63
C LEU A 147 4.94 14.40 9.28
N GLN A 148 5.61 14.31 10.43
CA GLN A 148 5.75 13.04 11.15
C GLN A 148 4.40 12.64 11.75
N PHE A 149 3.72 13.58 12.41
CA PHE A 149 2.34 13.39 12.88
C PHE A 149 1.39 13.02 11.73
N ALA A 150 1.50 13.72 10.59
CA ALA A 150 0.71 13.38 9.40
C ALA A 150 0.94 11.94 8.92
N CYS A 151 2.20 11.50 8.85
CA CYS A 151 2.55 10.12 8.48
C CYS A 151 1.96 9.11 9.46
N GLU A 152 2.04 9.37 10.77
CA GLU A 152 1.46 8.50 11.80
C GLU A 152 -0.06 8.42 11.69
N ALA A 153 -0.72 9.55 11.44
CA ALA A 153 -2.16 9.61 11.20
C ALA A 153 -2.57 8.80 9.96
N VAL A 154 -1.83 8.90 8.84
CA VAL A 154 -2.05 8.05 7.66
C VAL A 154 -1.88 6.57 7.99
N ALA A 155 -0.79 6.20 8.68
CA ALA A 155 -0.54 4.80 9.04
C ALA A 155 -1.64 4.23 9.95
N ASN A 156 -2.14 5.03 10.89
CA ASN A 156 -3.27 4.67 11.74
C ASN A 156 -4.56 4.50 10.95
N ALA A 157 -4.83 5.41 10.00
CA ALA A 157 -6.01 5.32 9.13
C ALA A 157 -6.00 4.07 8.26
N ILE A 158 -4.85 3.70 7.70
CA ILE A 158 -4.67 2.45 6.94
C ILE A 158 -5.01 1.25 7.81
N ARG A 159 -4.40 1.15 9.01
CA ARG A 159 -4.65 0.05 9.95
C ARG A 159 -6.13 -0.05 10.35
N ALA A 160 -6.78 1.09 10.58
CA ALA A 160 -8.19 1.14 10.91
C ALA A 160 -9.09 0.73 9.74
N GLN A 161 -8.78 1.17 8.51
CA GLN A 161 -9.49 0.77 7.31
C GLN A 161 -9.34 -0.74 7.04
N ASP A 162 -8.14 -1.29 7.18
CA ASP A 162 -7.88 -2.72 7.02
C ASP A 162 -8.67 -3.56 8.04
N ALA A 163 -8.71 -3.12 9.29
CA ALA A 163 -9.49 -3.77 10.34
C ALA A 163 -10.99 -3.74 10.01
N TYR A 164 -11.51 -2.60 9.56
CA TYR A 164 -12.91 -2.44 9.12
C TYR A 164 -13.24 -3.37 7.95
N ASN A 165 -12.41 -3.38 6.90
CA ASN A 165 -12.61 -4.21 5.71
C ASN A 165 -12.66 -5.71 6.04
N ARG A 166 -11.87 -6.18 7.00
CA ARG A 166 -11.92 -7.59 7.42
C ARG A 166 -13.20 -7.90 8.20
N VAL A 167 -13.63 -7.03 9.11
CA VAL A 167 -14.86 -7.26 9.87
C VAL A 167 -16.06 -7.36 8.92
N ASP A 168 -16.12 -6.47 7.93
CA ASP A 168 -17.15 -6.49 6.89
C ASP A 168 -17.08 -7.79 6.04
N ARG A 169 -15.88 -8.20 5.61
CA ARG A 169 -15.70 -9.49 4.91
C ARG A 169 -16.18 -10.68 5.75
N ASN A 170 -15.76 -10.77 7.01
CA ASN A 170 -16.16 -11.84 7.92
C ASN A 170 -17.67 -11.83 8.21
N PHE A 171 -18.32 -10.68 8.13
CA PHE A 171 -19.76 -10.56 8.27
C PHE A 171 -20.48 -11.07 7.01
N ARG A 172 -20.02 -10.68 5.82
CA ARG A 172 -20.56 -11.15 4.53
C ARG A 172 -20.40 -12.67 4.37
N ASP A 173 -19.22 -13.20 4.66
CA ASP A 173 -18.93 -14.63 4.55
C ASP A 173 -19.80 -15.47 5.51
N ARG A 174 -20.08 -14.95 6.72
CA ARG A 174 -20.99 -15.62 7.67
C ARG A 174 -22.45 -15.53 7.22
N GLY A 175 -22.91 -14.35 6.80
CA GLY A 175 -24.26 -14.17 6.28
C GLY A 175 -24.55 -14.98 5.01
N GLN A 176 -23.53 -15.25 4.19
CA GLN A 176 -23.66 -16.14 3.03
C GLN A 176 -23.79 -17.61 3.46
N ARG A 177 -22.95 -18.09 4.40
CA ARG A 177 -23.07 -19.46 4.95
C ARG A 177 -24.42 -19.71 5.61
N ASP A 178 -24.94 -18.73 6.34
CA ASP A 178 -26.25 -18.83 7.01
C ASP A 178 -27.42 -18.88 6.01
N ARG A 179 -27.27 -18.28 4.83
CA ARG A 179 -28.27 -18.35 3.73
C ARG A 179 -28.18 -19.67 2.97
N GLU A 180 -26.97 -20.16 2.69
CA GLU A 180 -26.75 -21.47 2.05
C GLU A 180 -27.29 -22.61 2.93
N HIS A 181 -27.11 -22.55 4.25
CA HIS A 181 -27.71 -23.53 5.18
C HIS A 181 -29.24 -23.49 5.24
N ARG A 182 -29.88 -22.35 4.94
CA ARG A 182 -31.35 -22.22 4.96
C ARG A 182 -32.03 -22.67 3.66
N GLN A 183 -31.29 -22.81 2.57
CA GLN A 183 -31.83 -23.26 1.26
C GLN A 183 -31.65 -24.77 1.02
N GLY A 184 -31.13 -25.50 2.01
CA GLY A 184 -30.81 -26.93 1.91
C GLY A 184 -31.77 -27.89 2.62
N TYR A 185 -33.07 -27.61 2.66
CA TYR A 185 -34.11 -28.52 3.15
C TYR A 185 -35.31 -28.56 2.19
#